data_AF-A0A3D2YEW7-F1
#
_entry.id   AF-A0A3D2YEW7-F1
#
_cell.length_a   1.000
_cell.length_b   1.000
_cell.length_c   1.000
_cell.angle_alpha   90.00
_cell.angle_beta   90.00
_cell.angle_gamma   90.00
#
_symmetry.space_group_name_H-M   'P 1'
#
loop_
_entity.id
_entity.type
_entity.pdbx_description
1 polymer ?
#
loop_
_entity_poly.entity_id
_entity_poly.type
_entity_poly.pdbx_seq_one_letter_code
_entity_poly.pdbx_strand_id
1 'polypeptide(L)'
;MSQVTKRALEQSLKNLLLKKPLTKITINDIAEDCGINRMTFYYHFKDIYDLVEWSCLEDAKKALDEKKTCETWQQGFLQIFEAVQENRPFIMNVYRCVHAEQVEKYLQPLVDRLLLDVI
;
A
#
# COMPACT_ATOMS: atom_id res chain seq x y z
N MET A 1 -9.16 14.99 7.23
CA MET A 1 -9.64 13.58 7.11
C MET A 1 -8.87 12.71 8.10
N SER A 2 -9.53 11.76 8.78
CA SER A 2 -8.89 10.93 9.80
C SER A 2 -8.03 9.83 9.17
N GLN A 3 -6.71 9.92 9.30
CA GLN A 3 -5.79 8.83 8.94
C GLN A 3 -6.07 7.54 9.74
N VAL A 4 -6.70 7.66 10.90
CA VAL A 4 -7.07 6.53 11.75
C VAL A 4 -8.09 5.63 11.03
N THR A 5 -9.11 6.22 10.39
CA THR A 5 -10.13 5.44 9.68
C THR A 5 -9.57 4.74 8.45
N LYS A 6 -8.67 5.40 7.69
CA LYS A 6 -7.99 4.77 6.55
C LYS A 6 -7.17 3.56 6.96
N ARG A 7 -6.43 3.66 8.07
CA ARG A 7 -5.63 2.55 8.62
C ARG A 7 -6.49 1.42 9.17
N ALA A 8 -7.63 1.72 9.76
CA ALA A 8 -8.58 0.68 10.19
C ALA A 8 -9.11 -0.11 8.99
N LEU A 9 -9.48 0.58 7.90
CA LEU A 9 -9.92 -0.03 6.64
C LEU A 9 -8.82 -0.89 5.99
N GLU A 10 -7.57 -0.40 5.97
CA GLU A 10 -6.39 -1.17 5.53
C GLU A 10 -6.22 -2.45 6.35
N GLN A 11 -6.28 -2.36 7.69
CA GLN A 11 -6.11 -3.51 8.56
C GLN A 11 -7.22 -4.55 8.34
N SER A 12 -8.47 -4.10 8.17
CA SER A 12 -9.60 -4.96 7.86
C SER A 12 -9.43 -5.69 6.53
N LEU A 13 -9.02 -4.96 5.48
CA LEU A 13 -8.69 -5.56 4.19
C LEU A 13 -7.61 -6.64 4.32
N LYS A 14 -6.51 -6.35 5.02
CA LYS A 14 -5.42 -7.31 5.28
C LYS A 14 -5.93 -8.56 6.02
N ASN A 15 -6.75 -8.38 7.05
CA ASN A 15 -7.34 -9.50 7.81
C ASN A 15 -8.25 -10.38 6.94
N LEU A 16 -9.04 -9.78 6.05
CA LEU A 16 -9.94 -10.49 5.15
C LEU A 16 -9.18 -11.22 4.04
N LEU A 17 -8.09 -10.64 3.53
CA LEU A 17 -7.20 -11.27 2.55
C LEU A 17 -6.52 -12.55 3.08
N LEU A 18 -6.33 -12.67 4.40
CA LEU A 18 -5.84 -13.91 5.02
C LEU A 18 -6.88 -15.05 4.97
N LYS A 19 -8.16 -14.73 4.77
CA LYS A 19 -9.28 -15.68 4.84
C LYS A 19 -9.86 -16.03 3.48
N LYS A 20 -9.84 -15.10 2.52
CA LYS A 20 -10.46 -15.28 1.19
C LYS A 20 -9.76 -14.42 0.12
N PRO A 21 -9.80 -14.83 -1.15
CA PRO A 21 -9.21 -14.04 -2.24
C PRO A 21 -9.91 -12.69 -2.41
N LEU A 22 -9.17 -11.67 -2.89
CA LEU A 22 -9.66 -10.31 -3.09
C LEU A 22 -10.98 -10.24 -3.88
N THR A 23 -11.13 -11.07 -4.92
CA THR A 23 -12.33 -11.13 -5.76
C THR A 23 -13.61 -11.57 -5.03
N LYS A 24 -13.47 -12.09 -3.79
CA LYS A 24 -14.58 -12.49 -2.92
C LYS A 24 -14.74 -11.56 -1.71
N ILE A 25 -13.90 -10.52 -1.58
CA ILE A 25 -14.03 -9.50 -0.54
C ILE A 25 -14.93 -8.39 -1.07
N THR A 26 -15.94 -8.03 -0.29
CA THR A 26 -16.86 -6.94 -0.60
C THR A 26 -16.61 -5.76 0.33
N ILE A 27 -17.09 -4.58 -0.07
CA ILE A 27 -17.05 -3.38 0.77
C ILE A 27 -17.87 -3.59 2.06
N ASN A 28 -18.94 -4.39 2.00
CA ASN A 28 -19.71 -4.73 3.19
C ASN A 28 -18.89 -5.54 4.19
N ASP A 29 -18.12 -6.54 3.72
CA ASP A 29 -17.25 -7.31 4.62
C ASP A 29 -16.29 -6.40 5.41
N ILE A 30 -15.69 -5.43 4.72
CA ILE A 30 -14.74 -4.48 5.31
C ILE A 30 -15.45 -3.52 6.27
N ALA A 31 -16.61 -3.00 5.87
CA ALA A 31 -17.38 -2.07 6.68
C ALA A 31 -17.90 -2.73 7.98
N GLU A 32 -18.37 -3.97 7.89
CA GLU A 32 -18.83 -4.76 9.04
C GLU A 32 -17.67 -5.08 10.00
N ASP A 33 -16.53 -5.54 9.48
CA ASP A 33 -15.34 -5.84 10.29
C ASP A 33 -14.80 -4.58 11.00
N CYS A 34 -14.94 -3.40 10.37
CA CYS A 34 -14.60 -2.12 10.98
C CYS A 34 -15.71 -1.53 11.89
N GLY A 35 -16.92 -2.09 11.90
CA GLY A 35 -18.06 -1.53 12.63
C GLY A 35 -18.53 -0.16 12.12
N ILE A 36 -18.35 0.13 10.84
CA ILE A 36 -18.72 1.42 10.22
C ILE A 36 -19.80 1.25 9.14
N ASN A 37 -20.43 2.36 8.76
CA ASN A 37 -21.33 2.36 7.60
C ASN A 37 -20.52 2.26 6.30
N ARG A 38 -21.01 1.49 5.33
CA ARG A 38 -20.58 1.49 3.92
C ARG A 38 -20.29 2.89 3.36
N MET A 39 -21.12 3.90 3.67
CA MET A 39 -20.92 5.25 3.16
C MET A 39 -19.63 5.89 3.70
N THR A 40 -19.20 5.51 4.91
CA THR A 40 -17.93 5.92 5.48
C THR A 40 -16.74 5.33 4.71
N PHE A 41 -16.87 4.10 4.18
CA PHE A 41 -15.87 3.57 3.24
C PHE A 41 -15.76 4.47 2.00
N TYR A 42 -16.89 4.79 1.37
CA TYR A 42 -16.91 5.59 0.14
C TYR A 42 -16.45 7.04 0.32
N TYR A 43 -16.49 7.55 1.55
CA TYR A 43 -15.88 8.83 1.87
C TYR A 43 -14.34 8.80 1.76
N HIS A 44 -13.73 7.62 1.93
CA HIS A 44 -12.28 7.44 1.91
C HIS A 44 -11.73 6.82 0.63
N PHE A 45 -12.48 5.88 0.02
CA PHE A 45 -12.05 5.09 -1.14
C PHE A 45 -13.18 4.89 -2.14
N LYS A 46 -12.87 4.95 -3.43
CA LYS A 46 -13.85 4.79 -4.51
C LYS A 46 -14.36 3.35 -4.63
N ASP A 47 -13.46 2.40 -4.46
CA ASP A 47 -13.72 0.97 -4.52
C ASP A 47 -12.65 0.20 -3.74
N ILE A 48 -12.72 -1.13 -3.80
CA ILE A 48 -11.78 -2.00 -3.10
C ILE A 48 -10.36 -1.91 -3.67
N TYR A 49 -10.19 -1.60 -4.95
CA TYR A 49 -8.88 -1.50 -5.59
C TYR A 49 -8.16 -0.21 -5.18
N ASP A 50 -8.91 0.89 -5.03
CA ASP A 50 -8.41 2.16 -4.48
C ASP A 50 -7.88 1.97 -3.04
N LEU A 51 -8.57 1.17 -2.21
CA LEU A 51 -8.08 0.81 -0.88
C LEU A 51 -6.82 -0.08 -0.95
N VAL A 52 -6.77 -1.05 -1.86
CA VAL A 52 -5.58 -1.91 -2.06
C VAL A 52 -4.38 -1.04 -2.45
N GLU A 53 -4.54 -0.19 -3.45
CA GLU A 53 -3.53 0.77 -3.90
C GLU A 53 -2.99 1.60 -2.74
N TRP A 54 -3.89 2.23 -1.99
CA TRP A 54 -3.50 3.06 -0.86
C TRP A 54 -2.76 2.27 0.23
N SER A 55 -3.21 1.05 0.51
CA SER A 55 -2.58 0.14 1.49
C SER A 55 -1.15 -0.21 1.07
N CYS A 56 -0.94 -0.48 -0.23
CA CYS A 56 0.40 -0.76 -0.77
C CYS A 56 1.34 0.44 -0.58
N LEU A 57 0.86 1.65 -0.87
CA LEU A 57 1.65 2.88 -0.74
C LEU A 57 1.99 3.19 0.71
N GLU A 58 1.05 3.00 1.63
CA GLU A 58 1.29 3.23 3.07
C GLU A 58 2.31 2.23 3.62
N ASP A 59 2.25 0.96 3.23
CA ASP A 59 3.24 -0.06 3.62
C ASP A 59 4.63 0.24 3.05
N ALA A 60 4.71 0.58 1.76
CA ALA A 60 5.97 0.96 1.13
C ALA A 60 6.59 2.19 1.83
N LYS A 61 5.77 3.18 2.17
CA LYS A 61 6.23 4.37 2.89
C LYS A 61 6.76 4.02 4.28
N LYS A 62 6.06 3.18 5.05
CA LYS A 62 6.54 2.72 6.38
C LYS A 62 7.87 2.00 6.26
N ALA A 63 8.01 1.09 5.30
CA ALA A 63 9.25 0.35 5.06
C ALA A 63 10.42 1.27 4.68
N LEU A 64 10.18 2.35 3.93
CA LEU A 64 11.19 3.34 3.59
C LEU A 64 11.53 4.26 4.76
N ASP A 65 10.54 4.69 5.55
CA ASP A 65 10.76 5.55 6.71
C ASP A 65 11.52 4.81 7.83
N GLU A 66 11.32 3.49 8.00
CA GLU A 66 12.09 2.64 8.93
C GLU A 66 13.56 2.44 8.50
N LYS A 67 13.87 2.73 7.24
CA LYS A 67 15.20 2.52 6.61
C LYS A 67 16.02 3.82 6.47
N LYS A 68 15.60 4.92 7.08
CA LYS A 68 16.27 6.25 7.06
C LYS A 68 17.60 6.36 7.86
N THR A 69 18.34 5.27 8.02
CA THR A 69 19.67 5.27 8.68
C THR A 69 20.85 5.29 7.70
N CYS A 70 20.63 5.67 6.44
CA CYS A 70 21.66 5.63 5.42
C CYS A 70 22.48 6.92 5.36
N GLU A 71 23.79 6.81 5.60
CA GLU A 71 24.75 7.93 5.50
C GLU A 71 25.10 8.26 4.04
N THR A 72 24.73 7.39 3.09
CA THR A 72 25.06 7.53 1.66
C THR A 72 23.94 7.07 0.74
N TRP A 73 23.85 7.67 -0.45
CA TRP A 73 22.80 7.38 -1.43
C TRP A 73 22.85 5.95 -1.98
N GLN A 74 24.05 5.35 -2.03
CA GLN A 74 24.23 3.96 -2.47
C GLN A 74 23.57 2.97 -1.49
N GLN A 75 23.65 3.25 -0.18
CA GLN A 75 23.00 2.44 0.85
C GLN A 75 21.48 2.61 0.81
N GLY A 76 21.00 3.84 0.61
CA GLY A 76 19.58 4.11 0.39
C GLY A 76 19.05 3.37 -0.83
N PHE A 77 19.80 3.37 -1.94
CA PHE A 77 19.43 2.66 -3.17
C PHE A 77 19.41 1.14 -3.00
N LEU A 78 20.42 0.59 -2.31
CA LEU A 78 20.49 -0.85 -2.02
C LEU A 78 19.32 -1.31 -1.14
N GLN A 79 18.97 -0.52 -0.12
CA GLN A 79 17.87 -0.86 0.79
C GLN A 79 16.50 -0.84 0.12
N ILE A 80 16.30 -0.02 -0.92
CA ILE A 80 15.11 -0.07 -1.78
C ILE A 80 15.04 -1.40 -2.51
N PHE A 81 16.14 -1.81 -3.14
CA PHE A 81 16.18 -3.10 -3.83
C PHE A 81 15.95 -4.26 -2.88
N GLU A 82 16.51 -4.21 -1.67
CA GLU A 82 16.23 -5.20 -0.63
C GLU A 82 14.76 -5.20 -0.20
N ALA A 83 14.15 -4.03 0.03
CA ALA A 83 12.74 -3.94 0.40
C ALA A 83 11.79 -4.44 -0.72
N VAL A 84 12.13 -4.16 -1.98
CA VAL A 84 11.44 -4.68 -3.17
C VAL A 84 11.63 -6.19 -3.30
N GLN A 85 12.81 -6.70 -2.98
CA GLN A 85 13.14 -8.11 -3.06
C GLN A 85 12.50 -8.94 -1.92
N GLU A 86 12.44 -8.40 -0.70
CA GLU A 86 11.71 -9.00 0.43
C GLU A 86 10.20 -9.06 0.15
N ASN A 87 9.65 -8.03 -0.48
CA ASN A 87 8.22 -7.95 -0.82
C ASN A 87 7.89 -8.51 -2.23
N ARG A 88 8.79 -9.30 -2.82
CA ARG A 88 8.63 -9.84 -4.19
C ARG A 88 7.28 -10.55 -4.44
N PRO A 89 6.72 -11.37 -3.54
CA PRO A 89 5.41 -12.00 -3.75
C PRO A 89 4.27 -10.96 -3.80
N PHE A 90 4.37 -9.90 -3.02
CA PHE A 90 3.41 -8.81 -2.96
C PHE A 90 3.47 -7.95 -4.22
N ILE A 91 4.66 -7.49 -4.61
CA ILE A 91 4.86 -6.71 -5.85
C ILE A 91 4.40 -7.50 -7.07
N MET A 92 4.72 -8.80 -7.15
CA MET A 92 4.29 -9.65 -8.26
C MET A 92 2.78 -9.92 -8.28
N ASN A 93 2.11 -9.98 -7.12
CA ASN A 93 0.65 -10.09 -7.06
C ASN A 93 -0.03 -8.76 -7.42
N VAL A 94 0.52 -7.62 -7.01
CA VAL A 94 0.04 -6.29 -7.42
C VAL A 94 0.20 -6.12 -8.94
N TYR A 95 1.35 -6.46 -9.51
CA TYR A 95 1.58 -6.42 -10.97
C TYR A 95 0.65 -7.33 -11.77
N ARG A 96 0.14 -8.41 -11.17
CA ARG A 96 -0.82 -9.33 -11.81
C ARG A 96 -2.26 -8.85 -11.73
N CYS A 97 -2.59 -8.03 -10.73
CA CYS A 97 -3.96 -7.57 -10.47
C CYS A 97 -4.19 -6.12 -10.88
N VAL A 98 -3.14 -5.35 -11.15
CA VAL A 98 -3.19 -3.91 -11.43
C VAL A 98 -2.48 -3.64 -12.76
N HIS A 99 -3.05 -2.78 -13.60
CA HIS A 99 -2.44 -2.39 -14.87
C HIS A 99 -1.05 -1.74 -14.64
N ALA A 100 -0.10 -2.01 -15.52
CA ALA A 100 1.28 -1.52 -15.42
C ALA A 100 1.36 0.01 -15.23
N GLU A 101 0.43 0.75 -15.82
CA GLU A 101 0.31 2.21 -15.74
C GLU A 101 -0.04 2.70 -14.32
N GLN A 102 -0.77 1.91 -13.54
CA GLN A 102 -1.02 2.20 -12.13
C GLN A 102 0.23 1.93 -11.28
N VAL A 103 0.95 0.84 -11.59
CA VAL A 103 2.20 0.51 -10.87
C VAL A 103 3.27 1.58 -11.08
N GLU A 104 3.36 2.10 -12.30
CA GLU A 104 4.26 3.21 -12.63
C GLU A 104 3.92 4.47 -11.84
N LYS A 105 2.63 4.83 -11.74
CA LYS A 105 2.17 5.94 -10.88
C LYS A 105 2.49 5.74 -9.39
N TYR A 106 2.65 4.50 -8.92
CA TYR A 106 3.04 4.22 -7.53
C TYR A 106 4.54 4.36 -7.30
N LEU A 107 5.34 3.83 -8.23
CA LEU A 107 6.78 3.80 -8.08
C LEU A 107 7.40 5.16 -8.33
N GLN A 108 6.86 5.94 -9.27
CA GLN A 108 7.42 7.22 -9.68
C GLN A 108 7.59 8.22 -8.52
N PRO A 109 6.58 8.53 -7.69
CA PRO A 109 6.76 9.46 -6.57
C PRO A 109 7.67 8.91 -5.43
N LEU A 110 7.79 7.59 -5.30
CA LEU A 110 8.72 6.97 -4.34
C LEU A 110 10.17 7.11 -4.83
N VAL A 111 10.41 6.80 -6.11
CA VAL A 111 11.70 6.97 -6.77
C VAL A 111 12.11 8.44 -6.78
N ASP A 112 11.19 9.34 -7.12
CA ASP A 112 11.45 10.79 -7.16
C ASP A 112 11.82 11.33 -5.77
N ARG A 113 11.09 10.93 -4.72
CA ARG A 113 11.42 11.35 -3.35
C ARG A 113 12.78 10.82 -2.91
N LEU A 114 13.11 9.57 -3.25
CA LEU A 114 14.38 8.96 -2.90
C LEU A 114 15.56 9.57 -3.66
N LEU A 115 15.36 9.97 -4.91
CA LEU A 115 16.36 10.70 -5.70
C LEU A 115 16.56 12.14 -5.19
N LEU A 116 15.50 12.78 -4.71
CA LEU A 116 15.54 14.14 -4.16
C LEU A 116 16.11 14.22 -2.74
N ASP A 117 15.87 13.22 -1.88
CA ASP A 117 16.44 13.14 -0.52
C ASP A 117 17.93 12.73 -0.51
N VAL A 118 18.48 12.42 -1.69
CA VAL A 118 19.86 11.96 -1.93
C VAL A 118 20.79 13.08 -2.43
N ILE A 119 20.24 14.18 -2.97
CA ILE A 119 20.99 15.32 -3.52
C ILE A 119 20.99 16.50 -2.55
#